data_AF-X0R0W7-F1
#
_entry.id   AF-X0R0W7-F1
#
_cell.length_a   1.000
_cell.length_b   1.000
_cell.length_c   1.000
_cell.angle_alpha   90.00
_cell.angle_beta   90.00
_cell.angle_gamma   90.00
#
_symmetry.space_group_name_H-M   'P 1'
#
loop_
_entity.id
_entity.type
_entity.pdbx_description
1 polymer ?
#
loop_
_entity_poly.entity_id
_entity_poly.type
_entity_poly.pdbx_seq_one_letter_code
_entity_poly.pdbx_strand_id
1 'polypeptide(L)'
;MVYPSFLDTPIENHALGRDGSIAKHPRSMIGNMRSAEWMAERIDQGLQRRKRWILPDPLSRFGSLLWRIAPALYLRQVRKRFGNELR
;
A
#
# COMPACT_ATOMS: atom_id res chain seq x y z
N MET A 1 1.00 15.42 0.57
CA MET A 1 0.68 14.11 1.18
C MET A 1 1.06 13.01 0.22
N VAL A 2 1.73 11.97 0.71
CA VAL A 2 2.26 10.86 -0.10
C VAL A 2 1.55 9.58 0.32
N TYR A 3 1.03 8.83 -0.65
CA TYR A 3 0.35 7.56 -0.43
C TYR A 3 1.11 6.47 -1.20
N PRO A 4 2.17 5.90 -0.61
CA PRO A 4 2.98 4.90 -1.28
C PRO A 4 2.19 3.60 -1.49
N SER A 5 2.59 2.83 -2.50
CA SER A 5 2.22 1.40 -2.63
C SER A 5 3.06 0.55 -1.68
N PHE A 6 2.94 -0.78 -1.75
CA PHE A 6 3.87 -1.68 -1.06
C PHE A 6 5.31 -1.40 -1.51
N LEU A 7 6.20 -1.23 -0.53
CA LEU A 7 7.60 -0.92 -0.73
C LEU A 7 8.48 -2.04 -0.18
N ASP A 8 9.45 -2.44 -1.00
CA ASP A 8 10.56 -3.31 -0.63
C ASP A 8 11.48 -2.50 0.30
N THR A 9 11.34 -2.74 1.59
CA THR A 9 12.05 -2.00 2.64
C THR A 9 12.45 -2.98 3.73
N PRO A 10 13.59 -2.83 4.41
CA PRO A 10 14.01 -3.83 5.41
C PRO A 10 13.04 -4.07 6.58
N ILE A 11 11.99 -3.25 6.72
CA ILE A 11 10.96 -3.41 7.76
C ILE A 11 10.18 -4.73 7.64
N GLU A 12 10.12 -5.35 6.46
CA GLU A 12 9.44 -6.65 6.26
C GLU A 12 10.14 -7.78 7.03
N ASN A 13 11.47 -7.71 7.18
CA ASN A 13 12.25 -8.68 7.96
C ASN A 13 11.95 -8.61 9.46
N HIS A 14 11.31 -7.53 9.90
CA HIS A 14 10.99 -7.27 11.31
C HIS A 14 9.50 -6.96 11.51
N ALA A 15 8.66 -7.20 10.50
CA ALA A 15 7.24 -6.96 10.61
C ALA A 15 6.65 -7.93 11.63
N LEU A 16 5.95 -7.40 12.63
CA LEU A 16 5.32 -8.23 13.66
C LEU A 16 4.07 -8.90 13.09
N GLY A 17 3.97 -10.21 13.32
CA GLY A 17 2.78 -11.01 13.11
C GLY A 17 1.75 -10.81 14.22
N ARG A 18 0.63 -11.53 14.11
CA ARG A 18 -0.49 -11.43 15.06
C ARG A 18 -0.10 -11.79 16.50
N ASP A 19 0.87 -12.67 16.66
CA ASP A 19 1.40 -13.14 17.95
C ASP A 19 2.48 -12.21 18.53
N GLY A 20 2.80 -11.10 17.85
CA GLY A 20 3.88 -10.19 18.24
C GLY A 20 5.29 -10.74 17.93
N SER A 21 5.40 -11.90 17.28
CA SER A 21 6.68 -12.41 16.78
C SER A 21 6.92 -11.94 15.34
N ILE A 22 8.11 -12.14 14.78
CA ILE A 22 8.39 -11.78 13.38
C ILE A 22 7.49 -12.62 12.46
N ALA A 23 6.78 -11.96 11.55
CA ALA A 23 5.91 -12.60 10.59
C ALA A 23 6.70 -13.54 9.67
N LYS A 24 6.32 -14.83 9.64
CA LYS A 24 6.99 -15.87 8.82
C LYS A 24 6.29 -16.13 7.48
N HIS A 25 5.19 -15.44 7.20
CA HIS A 25 4.36 -15.67 6.02
C HIS A 25 4.47 -14.51 5.01
N PRO A 26 4.46 -14.79 3.69
CA PRO A 26 4.44 -13.76 2.67
C PRO A 26 3.18 -12.91 2.80
N ARG A 27 3.33 -11.57 2.84
CA ARG A 27 2.21 -10.64 2.93
C ARG A 27 1.36 -10.69 1.66
N SER A 28 0.07 -10.62 1.85
CA SER A 28 -0.94 -10.36 0.82
C SER A 28 -0.74 -8.93 0.34
N MET A 29 -0.36 -8.78 -0.92
CA MET A 29 -0.20 -7.47 -1.54
C MET A 29 -1.33 -7.19 -2.53
N ILE A 30 -1.60 -5.90 -2.70
CA ILE A 30 -2.47 -5.38 -3.75
C ILE A 30 -1.59 -4.51 -4.65
N GLY A 31 -1.47 -4.89 -5.92
CA GLY A 31 -0.52 -4.28 -6.85
C GLY A 31 0.87 -4.94 -6.77
N ASN A 32 1.88 -4.24 -7.27
CA ASN A 32 3.25 -4.73 -7.32
C ASN A 32 4.09 -4.13 -6.18
N MET A 33 5.05 -4.92 -5.68
CA MET A 33 6.11 -4.40 -4.82
C MET A 33 6.98 -3.42 -5.61
N ARG A 34 7.35 -2.28 -5.02
CA ARG A 34 8.23 -1.28 -5.62
C ARG A 34 9.42 -1.03 -4.70
N SER A 35 10.56 -0.62 -5.25
CA SER A 35 11.70 -0.28 -4.42
C SER A 35 11.49 1.05 -3.68
N ALA A 36 12.17 1.21 -2.55
CA ALA A 36 12.16 2.45 -1.79
C ALA A 36 12.73 3.62 -2.61
N GLU A 37 13.76 3.37 -3.41
CA GLU A 37 14.42 4.35 -4.29
C GLU A 37 13.44 4.89 -5.32
N TRP A 38 12.67 4.01 -5.96
CA TRP A 38 11.65 4.41 -6.92
C TRP A 38 10.62 5.35 -6.29
N MET A 39 10.23 5.08 -5.04
CA MET A 39 9.29 5.95 -4.33
C MET A 39 9.92 7.29 -3.96
N ALA A 40 11.19 7.30 -3.54
CA ALA A 40 11.93 8.51 -3.21
C ALA A 40 12.01 9.46 -4.41
N GLU A 41 12.34 8.94 -5.61
CA GLU A 41 12.34 9.72 -6.85
C GLU A 41 10.97 10.33 -7.16
N ARG A 42 9.88 9.58 -6.95
CA ARG A 42 8.51 10.08 -7.17
C ARG A 42 8.15 11.19 -6.19
N ILE A 43 8.61 11.10 -4.95
CA ILE A 43 8.41 12.15 -3.95
C ILE A 43 9.15 13.41 -4.38
N ASP A 44 10.43 13.30 -4.74
CA ASP A 44 11.25 14.43 -5.18
C ASP A 44 10.66 15.13 -6.41
N GLN A 45 10.33 14.37 -7.46
CA GLN A 45 9.67 14.90 -8.65
C GLN A 45 8.33 15.57 -8.34
N GLY A 46 7.56 15.01 -7.39
CA GLY A 46 6.29 15.59 -6.98
C GLY A 46 6.47 16.90 -6.20
N LEU A 47 7.50 16.98 -5.36
CA LEU A 47 7.86 18.17 -4.59
C LEU A 47 8.28 19.31 -5.52
N GLN A 48 9.17 19.05 -6.48
CA GLN A 48 9.60 20.04 -7.48
C GLN A 48 8.41 20.62 -8.26
N ARG A 49 7.40 19.79 -8.55
CA ARG A 49 6.17 20.19 -9.26
C ARG A 49 5.08 20.73 -8.34
N ARG A 50 5.37 20.94 -7.05
CA ARG A 50 4.43 21.37 -6.00
C ARG A 50 3.11 20.59 -6.00
N LYS A 51 3.19 19.29 -6.25
CA LYS A 51 1.99 18.43 -6.24
C LYS A 51 1.48 18.29 -4.82
N ARG A 52 0.20 18.61 -4.61
CA ARG A 52 -0.46 18.41 -3.31
C ARG A 52 -0.42 16.93 -2.91
N TRP A 53 -0.76 16.03 -3.84
CA TRP A 53 -0.95 14.60 -3.61
C TRP A 53 -0.07 13.78 -4.56
N ILE A 54 0.58 12.74 -4.03
CA ILE A 54 1.36 11.77 -4.79
C ILE A 54 0.73 10.40 -4.63
N LEU A 55 0.10 9.93 -5.70
CA LEU A 55 -0.55 8.63 -5.84
C LEU A 55 0.12 7.92 -7.01
N PRO A 56 1.24 7.24 -6.77
CA PRO A 56 2.13 6.81 -7.84
C PRO A 56 1.61 5.55 -8.56
N ASP A 57 0.73 4.78 -7.92
CA ASP A 57 0.11 3.59 -8.49
C ASP A 57 -1.32 3.88 -9.02
N PRO A 58 -1.65 3.51 -10.27
CA PRO A 58 -3.00 3.65 -10.82
C PRO A 58 -4.07 2.93 -9.99
N LEU A 59 -3.73 1.79 -9.38
CA LEU A 59 -4.62 1.03 -8.53
C LEU A 59 -4.94 1.78 -7.22
N SER A 60 -3.98 2.51 -6.65
CA SER A 60 -4.21 3.38 -5.49
C SER A 60 -5.16 4.52 -5.83
N ARG A 61 -5.08 5.07 -7.06
CA ARG A 61 -6.03 6.10 -7.53
C ARG A 61 -7.43 5.53 -7.69
N PHE A 62 -7.55 4.35 -8.29
CA PHE A 62 -8.84 3.67 -8.44
C PHE A 62 -9.44 3.28 -7.09
N GLY A 63 -8.64 2.73 -6.18
CA GLY A 63 -9.06 2.37 -4.82
C GLY A 63 -9.56 3.59 -4.04
N SER A 64 -8.86 4.73 -4.16
CA SER A 64 -9.30 5.99 -3.55
C SER A 64 -10.65 6.47 -4.09
N LEU A 65 -10.88 6.34 -5.41
CA LEU A 65 -12.17 6.66 -6.02
C LEU A 65 -13.28 5.70 -5.57
N LEU A 66 -13.01 4.39 -5.58
CA LEU A 66 -13.96 3.37 -5.15
C LEU A 66 -14.36 3.55 -3.68
N TRP A 67 -13.42 3.88 -2.81
CA TRP A 67 -13.69 4.21 -1.41
C TRP A 67 -14.67 5.39 -1.26
N ARG A 68 -14.55 6.41 -2.12
CA ARG A 68 -15.42 7.60 -2.08
C ARG A 68 -16.83 7.34 -2.61
N ILE A 69 -16.97 6.46 -3.60
CA ILE A 69 -18.26 6.19 -4.26
C ILE A 69 -19.01 5.02 -3.60
N ALA A 70 -18.29 3.95 -3.28
CA ALA A 70 -18.86 2.69 -2.78
C ALA A 70 -17.97 2.08 -1.67
N PRO A 71 -17.91 2.71 -0.48
CA PRO A 71 -17.03 2.28 0.61
C PRO A 71 -17.32 0.85 1.07
N ALA A 72 -18.59 0.41 1.05
CA ALA A 72 -18.97 -0.95 1.40
C ALA A 72 -18.39 -1.98 0.43
N LEU A 73 -18.39 -1.69 -0.88
CA LEU A 73 -17.78 -2.56 -1.89
C LEU A 73 -16.27 -2.59 -1.74
N TYR A 74 -15.63 -1.43 -1.56
CA TYR A 74 -14.19 -1.35 -1.30
C TYR A 74 -13.79 -2.24 -0.12
N LEU A 75 -14.44 -2.09 1.04
CA LEU A 75 -14.13 -2.87 2.24
C LEU A 75 -14.39 -4.36 2.05
N ARG A 76 -15.45 -4.75 1.34
CA ARG A 76 -15.74 -6.15 1.04
C ARG A 76 -14.61 -6.76 0.20
N GLN A 77 -14.11 -6.05 -0.80
CA GLN A 77 -13.01 -6.53 -1.66
C GLN A 77 -11.69 -6.61 -0.90
N VAL A 78 -11.37 -5.61 -0.08
CA VAL A 78 -10.18 -5.61 0.80
C VAL A 78 -10.24 -6.80 1.77
N ARG A 79 -11.36 -6.97 2.49
CA ARG A 79 -11.54 -8.11 3.42
C ARG A 79 -11.42 -9.46 2.72
N LYS A 80 -11.91 -9.59 1.48
CA LYS A 80 -11.75 -10.83 0.71
C LYS A 80 -10.28 -11.12 0.37
N ARG A 81 -9.50 -10.09 0.03
CA ARG A 81 -8.07 -10.22 -0.30
C ARG A 81 -7.19 -10.53 0.92
N PHE A 82 -7.49 -9.92 2.06
CA PHE A 82 -6.74 -10.11 3.32
C PHE A 82 -7.38 -11.12 4.27
N GLY A 83 -8.42 -11.83 3.84
CA GLY A 83 -9.19 -12.73 4.71
C GLY A 83 -8.35 -13.87 5.31
N ASN A 84 -7.27 -14.26 4.63
CA ASN A 84 -6.32 -15.26 5.15
C ASN A 84 -5.41 -14.72 6.26
N GLU A 85 -5.19 -13.41 6.34
CA GLU A 85 -4.37 -12.76 7.38
C GLU A 85 -5.21 -12.31 8.59
N LEU A 86 -6.51 -12.10 8.39
CA LEU A 86 -7.44 -11.66 9.44
C LEU A 86 -8.01 -12.81 10.29
N ARG A 87 -7.69 -14.06 9.95
CA ARG A 87 -8.22 -15.25 10.64
C ARG A 87 -7.40 -15.59 11.88
#